data_AF-A0A6A5R361-F1
#
_entry.id   AF-A0A6A5R361-F1
#
_cell.length_a   1.000
_cell.length_b   1.000
_cell.length_c   1.000
_cell.angle_alpha   90.00
_cell.angle_beta   90.00
_cell.angle_gamma   90.00
#
_symmetry.space_group_name_H-M   'P 1'
#
loop_
_entity.id
_entity.type
_entity.pdbx_description
1 polymer ?
#
loop_
_entity_poly.entity_id
_entity_poly.type
_entity_poly.pdbx_seq_one_letter_code
_entity_poly.pdbx_strand_id
1 'polypeptide(L)'
;MAQGVVAEAERLLWEELLWVGRKEDRPAVELSTIQDDITVVRRGASFLPPSRLQQGRQWTLARLASLPAAQKLYHPHVQAAAGQGQEQGQEQEQEGGSSPGPVRWRERRVRQFVRQIERFLELLCLAVHVTGGQPARGPELLSVRWRNGVLQDRNLYVMEGQVVVITRYHKLQAQWDQPRVVARFLPDRLGQLLAAYLLYVRPLQTMLA
;
A
#
# COMPACT_ATOMS: atom_id res chain seq x y z
N MET A 1 3.93 19.67 16.31
CA MET A 1 4.31 18.24 16.29
C MET A 1 3.58 17.44 15.22
N ALA A 2 2.24 17.38 15.21
CA ALA A 2 1.48 16.58 14.23
C ALA A 2 1.77 16.90 12.75
N GLN A 3 1.86 18.19 12.37
CA GLN A 3 2.18 18.58 10.99
C GLN A 3 3.54 18.06 10.50
N GLY A 4 4.55 18.01 11.38
CA GLY A 4 5.87 17.46 11.05
C GLY A 4 5.82 15.96 10.77
N VAL A 5 5.06 15.21 11.59
CA VAL A 5 4.86 13.77 11.40
C VAL A 5 4.14 13.47 10.08
N VAL A 6 3.08 14.23 9.75
CA VAL A 6 2.35 14.08 8.49
C VAL A 6 3.26 14.38 7.30
N ALA A 7 4.05 15.46 7.36
CA ALA A 7 4.98 15.83 6.30
C ALA A 7 6.09 14.77 6.10
N GLU A 8 6.61 14.19 7.19
CA GLU A 8 7.59 13.11 7.11
C GLU A 8 7.00 11.84 6.49
N ALA A 9 5.76 11.47 6.87
CA ALA A 9 5.05 10.34 6.27
C ALA A 9 4.78 10.57 4.78
N GLU A 10 4.37 11.78 4.40
CA GLU A 10 4.14 12.16 3.00
C GLU A 10 5.43 12.07 2.18
N ARG A 11 6.54 12.61 2.70
CA ARG A 11 7.85 12.50 2.06
C ARG A 11 8.26 11.04 1.86
N LEU A 12 8.19 10.21 2.90
CA LEU A 12 8.57 8.80 2.81
C LEU A 12 7.70 8.05 1.79
N LEU A 13 6.38 8.24 1.80
CA LEU A 13 5.50 7.55 0.87
C LEU A 13 5.83 7.90 -0.58
N TRP A 14 5.91 9.20 -0.88
CA TRP A 14 6.03 9.64 -2.25
C TRP A 14 7.46 9.50 -2.77
N GLU A 15 8.46 9.98 -2.03
CA GLU A 15 9.83 10.06 -2.52
C GLU A 15 10.58 8.73 -2.40
N GLU A 16 10.45 8.05 -1.26
CA GLU A 16 11.21 6.82 -0.98
C GLU A 16 10.49 5.56 -1.44
N LEU A 17 9.17 5.46 -1.19
CA LEU A 17 8.41 4.23 -1.47
C LEU A 17 7.83 4.16 -2.89
N LEU A 18 7.47 5.30 -3.48
CA LEU A 18 6.84 5.39 -4.80
C LEU A 18 7.69 6.13 -5.85
N TRP A 19 8.84 6.68 -5.46
CA TRP A 19 9.76 7.41 -6.34
C TRP A 19 9.10 8.54 -7.14
N VAL A 20 8.29 9.35 -6.45
CA VAL A 20 7.57 10.53 -6.94
C VAL A 20 8.08 11.77 -6.21
N GLY A 21 9.03 12.47 -6.83
CA GLY A 21 9.61 13.69 -6.24
C GLY A 21 8.67 14.90 -6.34
N ARG A 22 8.10 15.14 -7.53
CA ARG A 22 7.24 16.30 -7.77
C ARG A 22 5.83 16.05 -7.26
N LYS A 23 5.21 17.08 -6.70
CA LYS A 23 3.87 16.97 -6.11
C LYS A 23 2.80 16.79 -7.16
N GLU A 24 2.95 17.41 -8.33
CA GLU A 24 2.03 17.29 -9.46
C GLU A 24 1.98 15.87 -10.06
N ASP A 25 3.03 15.08 -9.89
CA ASP A 25 3.11 13.70 -10.41
C ASP A 25 2.50 12.66 -9.44
N ARG A 26 2.03 13.09 -8.26
CA ARG A 26 1.48 12.20 -7.23
C ARG A 26 0.05 11.82 -7.60
N PRO A 27 -0.23 10.53 -7.91
CA PRO A 27 -1.59 10.11 -8.22
C PRO A 27 -2.47 10.26 -6.97
N ALA A 28 -3.50 11.09 -7.06
CA ALA A 28 -4.53 11.18 -6.04
C ALA A 28 -5.45 9.95 -6.12
N VAL A 29 -5.87 9.44 -4.97
CA VAL A 29 -6.95 8.44 -4.94
C VAL A 29 -8.25 9.23 -4.87
N GLU A 30 -9.04 9.19 -5.95
CA GLU A 30 -10.40 9.75 -5.94
C GLU A 30 -11.26 8.96 -4.94
N LEU A 31 -11.30 9.43 -3.69
CA LEU A 31 -12.06 8.82 -2.60
C LEU A 31 -13.53 9.23 -2.66
N SER A 32 -13.83 10.43 -3.16
CA SER A 32 -15.20 10.95 -3.35
C SER A 32 -16.05 10.08 -4.26
N THR A 33 -15.43 9.36 -5.19
CA THR A 33 -16.12 8.45 -6.13
C THR A 33 -16.34 7.05 -5.54
N ILE A 34 -15.84 6.78 -4.34
CA ILE A 34 -15.91 5.47 -3.71
C ILE A 34 -17.17 5.39 -2.86
N GLN A 35 -18.06 4.47 -3.25
CA GLN A 35 -19.17 4.04 -2.41
C GLN A 35 -18.77 2.77 -1.66
N ASP A 36 -18.62 2.86 -0.33
CA ASP A 36 -18.23 1.73 0.50
C ASP A 36 -19.38 1.26 1.40
N ASP A 37 -19.94 0.10 1.08
CA ASP A 37 -21.03 -0.50 1.86
C ASP A 37 -20.48 -1.19 3.11
N ILE A 38 -20.84 -0.63 4.27
CA ILE A 38 -20.44 -1.10 5.60
C ILE A 38 -21.11 -2.42 6.00
N THR A 39 -22.20 -2.81 5.33
CA THR A 39 -22.97 -4.03 5.62
C THR A 39 -22.38 -5.27 4.92
N VAL A 40 -21.48 -5.07 3.95
CA VAL A 40 -20.83 -6.17 3.23
C VAL A 40 -19.86 -6.91 4.15
N VAL A 41 -20.22 -8.15 4.49
CA VAL A 41 -19.42 -9.08 5.30
C VAL A 41 -18.64 -10.10 4.46
N ARG A 42 -18.74 -10.04 3.12
CA ARG A 42 -18.04 -10.98 2.24
C ARG A 42 -16.52 -10.94 2.49
N ARG A 43 -15.91 -12.11 2.65
CA ARG A 43 -14.44 -12.25 2.81
C ARG A 43 -13.72 -11.50 1.69
N GLY A 44 -12.67 -10.75 2.05
CA GLY A 44 -11.87 -10.01 1.09
C GLY A 44 -12.48 -8.69 0.62
N ALA A 45 -13.71 -8.34 1.04
CA ALA A 45 -14.30 -7.06 0.68
C ALA A 45 -13.55 -5.87 1.32
N SER A 46 -13.42 -4.79 0.56
CA SER A 46 -12.89 -3.49 0.96
C SER A 46 -13.34 -2.42 -0.04
N PHE A 47 -13.16 -1.15 0.30
CA PHE A 47 -13.36 -0.02 -0.61
C PHE A 47 -12.40 0.01 -1.82
N LEU A 48 -11.36 -0.84 -1.82
CA LEU A 48 -10.47 -1.07 -2.95
C LEU A 48 -10.81 -2.41 -3.60
N PRO A 49 -11.63 -2.43 -4.67
CA PRO A 49 -11.98 -3.67 -5.36
C PRO A 49 -10.74 -4.30 -6.03
N PRO A 50 -10.76 -5.62 -6.34
CA PRO A 50 -9.63 -6.31 -6.94
C PRO A 50 -9.09 -5.65 -8.21
N SER A 51 -9.97 -5.11 -9.06
CA SER A 51 -9.57 -4.37 -10.28
C SER A 51 -8.72 -3.14 -9.97
N ARG A 52 -9.11 -2.34 -8.95
CA ARG A 52 -8.36 -1.16 -8.52
C ARG A 52 -7.02 -1.56 -7.93
N LEU A 53 -6.98 -2.60 -7.09
CA LEU A 53 -5.73 -3.14 -6.53
C LEU A 53 -4.79 -3.64 -7.65
N GLN A 54 -5.32 -4.26 -8.70
CA GLN A 54 -4.54 -4.71 -9.85
C GLN A 54 -3.96 -3.52 -10.63
N GLN A 55 -4.75 -2.47 -10.87
CA GLN A 55 -4.27 -1.24 -11.51
C GLN A 55 -3.15 -0.57 -10.70
N GLY A 56 -3.33 -0.44 -9.38
CA GLY A 56 -2.31 0.09 -8.49
C GLY A 56 -1.02 -0.72 -8.50
N ARG A 57 -1.13 -2.06 -8.49
CA ARG A 57 0.01 -2.95 -8.64
C ARG A 57 0.73 -2.76 -9.97
N GLN A 58 0.00 -2.72 -11.09
CA GLN A 58 0.59 -2.51 -12.43
C GLN A 58 1.32 -1.17 -12.51
N TRP A 59 0.72 -0.12 -11.96
CA TRP A 59 1.33 1.20 -11.89
C TRP A 59 2.67 1.18 -11.12
N THR A 60 2.71 0.55 -9.94
CA THR A 60 3.94 0.45 -9.15
C THR A 60 5.01 -0.38 -9.86
N LEU A 61 4.63 -1.49 -10.50
CA LEU A 61 5.57 -2.34 -11.24
C LEU A 61 6.14 -1.64 -12.48
N ALA A 62 5.34 -0.84 -13.19
CA ALA A 62 5.81 -0.05 -14.32
C ALA A 62 6.88 0.98 -13.87
N ARG A 63 6.69 1.61 -12.70
CA ARG A 63 7.72 2.50 -12.12
C ARG A 63 8.96 1.75 -11.67
N LEU A 64 8.77 0.59 -11.03
CA LEU A 64 9.87 -0.28 -10.62
C LEU A 64 10.77 -0.65 -11.81
N ALA A 65 10.16 -0.91 -12.97
CA ALA A 65 10.84 -1.26 -14.20
C ALA A 65 11.49 -0.08 -14.93
N SER A 66 10.95 1.14 -14.81
CA SER A 66 11.39 2.31 -15.59
C SER A 66 12.33 3.25 -14.84
N LEU A 67 12.29 3.30 -13.51
CA LEU A 67 13.05 4.27 -12.72
C LEU A 67 14.37 3.70 -12.21
N PRO A 68 15.54 4.31 -12.52
CA PRO A 68 16.85 3.84 -12.03
C PRO A 68 16.94 3.75 -10.51
N ALA A 69 16.24 4.63 -9.78
CA ALA A 69 16.18 4.58 -8.33
C ALA A 69 15.48 3.31 -7.82
N ALA A 70 14.37 2.92 -8.46
CA ALA A 70 13.56 1.75 -8.11
C ALA A 70 14.23 0.43 -8.55
N GLN A 71 14.87 0.43 -9.72
CA GLN A 71 15.62 -0.71 -10.25
C GLN A 71 16.73 -1.20 -9.30
N LYS A 72 17.22 -0.34 -8.38
CA LYS A 72 18.17 -0.75 -7.34
C LYS A 72 17.66 -1.87 -6.44
N LEU A 73 16.35 -2.16 -6.42
CA LEU A 73 15.75 -3.24 -5.64
C LEU A 73 16.04 -4.64 -6.20
N TYR A 74 16.33 -4.77 -7.50
CA TYR A 74 16.62 -6.06 -8.14
C TYR A 74 17.93 -6.01 -8.93
N HIS A 75 18.45 -7.17 -9.31
CA HIS A 75 19.56 -7.24 -10.25
C HIS A 75 19.00 -6.95 -11.66
N PRO A 76 19.50 -5.92 -12.37
CA PRO A 76 19.14 -5.71 -13.76
C PRO A 76 19.38 -7.03 -14.49
N HIS A 77 18.43 -7.46 -15.31
CA HIS A 77 18.64 -8.59 -16.19
C HIS A 77 19.76 -8.19 -17.14
N VAL A 78 20.99 -8.60 -16.83
CA VAL A 78 22.10 -8.51 -17.77
C VAL A 78 21.73 -9.50 -18.85
N GLN A 79 21.15 -9.01 -19.96
CA GLN A 79 21.29 -9.72 -21.22
C GLN A 79 22.79 -9.90 -21.37
N ALA A 80 23.27 -11.14 -21.28
CA ALA A 80 24.64 -11.45 -21.60
C ALA A 80 24.88 -10.78 -22.96
N ALA A 81 25.75 -9.77 -22.98
CA ALA A 81 26.19 -9.19 -24.22
C ALA A 81 26.73 -10.36 -25.03
N ALA A 82 25.99 -10.75 -26.07
CA ALA A 82 26.45 -11.69 -27.06
C ALA A 82 27.69 -11.05 -27.67
N GLY A 83 28.85 -11.39 -27.10
CA GLY A 83 30.14 -11.04 -27.65
C GLY A 83 30.17 -11.60 -29.07
N GLN A 84 30.35 -10.69 -30.00
CA GLN A 84 30.52 -10.98 -31.42
C GLN A 84 31.70 -11.94 -31.58
N GLY A 85 31.40 -13.10 -32.17
CA GLY A 85 32.34 -14.08 -32.67
C GLY A 85 31.62 -14.93 -33.71
N GLN A 86 31.84 -14.60 -34.98
CA GLN A 86 31.50 -15.36 -36.19
C GLN A 86 31.91 -16.85 -36.01
N GLU A 87 31.25 -17.88 -36.54
CA GLU A 87 30.58 -18.04 -37.84
C GLU A 87 29.89 -19.42 -37.94
N GLN A 88 28.89 -19.52 -38.83
CA GLN A 88 28.38 -20.72 -39.54
C GLN A 88 27.43 -21.71 -38.83
N GLY A 89 26.22 -21.84 -39.39
CA GLY A 89 25.54 -23.12 -39.54
C GLY A 89 24.10 -23.22 -39.03
N GLN A 90 23.16 -23.20 -39.99
CA GLN A 90 21.82 -23.81 -39.96
C GLN A 90 20.69 -23.07 -39.25
N GLU A 91 19.75 -22.63 -40.10
CA GLU A 91 18.40 -22.19 -39.79
C GLU A 91 17.66 -23.30 -39.04
N GLN A 92 17.35 -23.04 -37.78
CA GLN A 92 16.21 -23.64 -37.11
C GLN A 92 15.34 -22.51 -36.60
N GLU A 93 14.15 -22.38 -37.18
CA GLU A 93 13.04 -21.64 -36.60
C GLU A 93 12.74 -22.25 -35.22
N GLN A 94 13.35 -21.67 -34.19
CA GLN A 94 12.90 -21.84 -32.82
C GLN A 94 12.20 -20.54 -32.45
N GLU A 95 10.87 -20.61 -32.33
CA GLU A 95 10.07 -19.67 -31.53
C GLU A 95 10.47 -19.81 -30.05
N GLY A 96 11.70 -19.43 -29.74
CA GLY A 96 12.22 -19.28 -28.39
C GLY A 96 11.85 -17.89 -27.91
N GLY A 97 10.56 -17.67 -27.59
CA GLY A 97 10.16 -16.54 -26.78
C GLY A 97 10.99 -16.57 -25.49
N SER A 98 12.01 -15.72 -25.41
CA SER A 98 12.85 -15.53 -24.24
C SER A 98 11.95 -15.08 -23.09
N SER A 99 11.38 -16.05 -22.38
CA SER A 99 10.63 -15.81 -21.17
C SER A 99 11.62 -15.19 -20.19
N PRO A 100 11.39 -13.95 -19.73
CA PRO A 100 12.30 -13.31 -18.80
C PRO A 100 12.45 -14.21 -17.58
N GLY A 101 13.69 -14.59 -17.25
CA GLY A 101 13.99 -15.41 -16.09
C GLY A 101 13.47 -14.76 -14.79
N PRO A 102 13.34 -15.53 -13.70
CA PRO A 102 12.80 -15.02 -12.44
C PRO A 102 13.60 -13.81 -11.93
N VAL A 103 12.89 -12.73 -11.57
CA VAL A 103 13.50 -11.49 -11.07
C VAL A 103 14.29 -11.79 -9.79
N ARG A 104 15.60 -11.53 -9.82
CA ARG A 104 16.47 -11.72 -8.66
C ARG A 104 16.53 -10.46 -7.81
N TRP A 105 15.88 -10.50 -6.65
CA TRP A 105 15.87 -9.39 -5.69
C TRP A 105 17.20 -9.20 -4.98
N ARG A 106 17.56 -7.95 -4.70
CA ARG A 106 18.72 -7.61 -3.86
C ARG A 106 18.28 -7.56 -2.41
N GLU A 107 18.51 -8.63 -1.67
CA GLU A 107 18.01 -8.76 -0.28
C GLU A 107 18.30 -7.56 0.63
N ARG A 108 19.52 -7.00 0.58
CA ARG A 108 19.88 -5.83 1.41
C ARG A 108 19.00 -4.62 1.11
N ARG A 109 18.66 -4.41 -0.16
CA ARG A 109 17.82 -3.29 -0.63
C ARG A 109 16.36 -3.55 -0.32
N VAL A 110 15.88 -4.78 -0.50
CA VAL A 110 14.52 -5.18 -0.08
C VAL A 110 14.33 -5.01 1.43
N ARG A 111 15.27 -5.46 2.26
CA ARG A 111 15.23 -5.25 3.72
C ARG A 111 15.21 -3.76 4.08
N GLN A 112 15.97 -2.92 3.38
CA GLN A 112 15.94 -1.47 3.58
C GLN A 112 14.57 -0.88 3.21
N PHE A 113 14.00 -1.29 2.08
CA PHE A 113 12.68 -0.86 1.62
C PHE A 113 11.57 -1.26 2.58
N VAL A 114 11.58 -2.50 3.08
CA VAL A 114 10.62 -2.96 4.10
C VAL A 114 10.71 -2.13 5.37
N ARG A 115 11.92 -1.79 5.84
CA ARG A 115 12.09 -0.86 6.99
C ARG A 115 11.54 0.54 6.72
N GLN A 116 11.65 1.04 5.49
CA GLN A 116 11.03 2.32 5.12
C GLN A 116 9.50 2.24 5.16
N ILE A 117 8.92 1.10 4.75
CA ILE A 117 7.48 0.86 4.87
C ILE A 117 7.05 0.83 6.34
N GLU A 118 7.78 0.10 7.20
CA GLU A 118 7.52 0.05 8.64
C GLU A 118 7.55 1.45 9.26
N ARG A 119 8.60 2.23 8.96
CA ARG A 119 8.72 3.62 9.42
C ARG A 119 7.56 4.49 8.93
N PHE A 120 7.15 4.36 7.68
CA PHE A 120 5.99 5.07 7.15
C PHE A 120 4.71 4.69 7.92
N LEU A 121 4.48 3.41 8.18
CA LEU A 121 3.32 2.93 8.93
C LEU A 121 3.32 3.40 10.39
N GLU A 122 4.48 3.46 11.05
CA GLU A 122 4.63 4.04 12.38
C GLU A 122 4.23 5.52 12.40
N LEU A 123 4.73 6.31 11.44
CA LEU A 123 4.39 7.73 11.32
C LEU A 123 2.91 7.94 11.00
N LEU A 124 2.35 7.11 10.11
CA LEU A 124 0.91 7.15 9.78
C LEU A 124 0.07 6.83 11.01
N CYS A 125 0.44 5.79 11.77
CA CYS A 125 -0.19 5.40 13.01
C CYS A 125 -0.15 6.53 14.05
N LEU A 126 1.03 7.12 14.26
CA LEU A 126 1.21 8.27 15.14
C LEU A 126 0.38 9.48 14.68
N ALA A 127 0.38 9.79 13.39
CA ALA A 127 -0.36 10.91 12.83
C ALA A 127 -1.86 10.73 13.03
N VAL A 128 -2.41 9.54 12.77
CA VAL A 128 -3.82 9.22 13.03
C VAL A 128 -4.13 9.35 14.52
N HIS A 129 -3.24 8.89 15.40
CA HIS A 129 -3.41 8.98 16.85
C HIS A 129 -3.50 10.42 17.36
N VAL A 130 -2.64 11.32 16.88
CA VAL A 130 -2.57 12.71 17.35
C VAL A 130 -3.55 13.66 16.65
N THR A 131 -4.07 13.28 15.47
CA THR A 131 -5.01 14.12 14.70
C THR A 131 -6.46 13.64 14.74
N GLY A 132 -6.72 12.38 15.11
CA GLY A 132 -8.05 11.77 15.14
C GLY A 132 -8.95 12.19 16.31
N GLY A 133 -8.70 13.35 16.92
CA GLY A 133 -9.44 13.85 18.09
C GLY A 133 -8.97 13.23 19.40
N GLN A 134 -9.86 12.56 20.14
CA GLN A 134 -9.46 11.86 21.36
C GLN A 134 -8.49 10.72 21.00
N PRO A 135 -7.35 10.59 21.72
CA PRO A 135 -6.36 9.55 21.45
C PRO A 135 -7.02 8.17 21.38
N ALA A 136 -6.92 7.51 20.22
CA ALA A 136 -7.39 6.14 20.08
C ALA A 136 -6.63 5.26 21.08
N ARG A 137 -7.35 4.43 21.84
CA ARG A 137 -6.71 3.48 22.77
C ARG A 137 -5.86 2.51 21.96
N GLY A 138 -4.66 2.16 22.43
CA GLY A 138 -3.68 1.34 21.69
C GLY A 138 -4.27 0.14 20.93
N PRO A 139 -5.15 -0.69 21.54
CA PRO A 139 -5.78 -1.81 20.84
C PRO A 139 -6.70 -1.42 19.67
N GLU A 140 -7.35 -0.25 19.72
CA GLU A 140 -8.25 0.24 18.66
C GLU A 140 -7.45 0.68 17.43
N LEU A 141 -6.29 1.31 17.64
CA LEU A 141 -5.41 1.77 16.56
C LEU A 141 -4.66 0.60 15.90
N LEU A 142 -4.25 -0.39 16.69
CA LEU A 142 -3.51 -1.56 16.20
C LEU A 142 -4.42 -2.66 15.62
N SER A 143 -5.75 -2.57 15.80
CA SER A 143 -6.72 -3.51 15.24
C SER A 143 -7.36 -3.03 13.93
N VAL A 144 -6.81 -1.99 13.31
CA VAL A 144 -7.29 -1.49 12.01
C VAL A 144 -7.09 -2.54 10.92
N ARG A 145 -8.16 -2.84 10.21
CA ARG A 145 -8.25 -3.78 9.10
C ARG A 145 -8.91 -3.08 7.94
N TRP A 146 -8.23 -3.07 6.80
CA TRP A 146 -8.73 -2.48 5.55
C TRP A 146 -9.56 -3.45 4.71
N ARG A 147 -9.47 -4.75 5.00
CA ARG A 147 -10.11 -5.81 4.22
C ARG A 147 -10.74 -6.85 5.13
N ASN A 148 -11.95 -7.32 4.78
CA ASN A 148 -12.65 -8.33 5.56
C ASN A 148 -11.83 -9.61 5.65
N GLY A 149 -11.62 -10.08 6.87
CA GLY A 149 -10.96 -11.35 7.18
C GLY A 149 -11.93 -12.53 7.17
N VAL A 150 -11.45 -13.67 7.68
CA VAL A 150 -12.31 -14.86 7.89
C VAL A 150 -13.04 -14.74 9.23
N LEU A 151 -12.36 -14.26 10.26
CA LEU A 151 -12.87 -14.21 11.63
C LEU A 151 -13.47 -12.85 12.01
N GLN A 152 -13.01 -11.79 11.36
CA GLN A 152 -13.39 -10.42 11.68
C GLN A 152 -13.46 -9.59 10.41
N ASP A 153 -14.50 -8.77 10.29
CA ASP A 153 -14.66 -7.81 9.21
C ASP A 153 -13.64 -6.67 9.31
N ARG A 154 -13.55 -5.91 8.21
CA ARG A 154 -12.79 -4.67 8.19
C ARG A 154 -13.43 -3.65 9.14
N ASN A 155 -12.64 -2.69 9.57
CA ASN A 155 -13.11 -1.54 10.34
C ASN A 155 -12.62 -0.22 9.74
N LEU A 156 -12.12 -0.25 8.51
CA LEU A 156 -11.70 0.91 7.74
C LEU A 156 -12.58 0.99 6.50
N TYR A 157 -13.21 2.15 6.31
CA TYR A 157 -14.17 2.40 5.24
C TYR A 157 -13.93 3.78 4.60
N VAL A 158 -14.63 4.06 3.52
CA VAL A 158 -14.74 5.40 2.93
C VAL A 158 -16.20 5.86 3.00
N MET A 159 -16.45 7.01 3.60
CA MET A 159 -17.78 7.62 3.71
C MET A 159 -17.68 9.08 3.28
N GLU A 160 -18.52 9.51 2.32
CA GLU A 160 -18.52 10.88 1.80
C GLU A 160 -17.12 11.36 1.35
N GLY A 161 -16.33 10.47 0.73
CA GLY A 161 -14.98 10.77 0.26
C GLY A 161 -13.90 10.83 1.35
N GLN A 162 -14.25 10.56 2.61
CA GLN A 162 -13.30 10.56 3.73
C GLN A 162 -13.07 9.14 4.25
N VAL A 163 -11.82 8.85 4.63
CA VAL A 163 -11.49 7.58 5.27
C VAL A 163 -11.96 7.60 6.72
N VAL A 164 -12.67 6.56 7.14
CA VAL A 164 -13.20 6.42 8.49
C VAL A 164 -12.79 5.08 9.09
N VAL A 165 -12.38 5.11 10.37
CA VAL A 165 -12.16 3.91 11.19
C VAL A 165 -13.35 3.73 12.13
N ILE A 166 -14.06 2.60 12.02
CA ILE A 166 -15.23 2.28 12.82
C ILE A 166 -14.90 1.14 13.79
N THR A 167 -14.65 1.49 15.05
CA THR A 167 -14.34 0.50 16.11
C THR A 167 -15.59 0.21 16.94
N ARG A 168 -15.88 -1.08 17.17
CA ARG A 168 -16.87 -1.54 18.15
C ARG A 168 -16.18 -1.85 19.47
N TYR A 169 -16.59 -1.17 20.53
CA TYR A 169 -16.02 -1.36 21.86
C TYR A 169 -16.86 -2.35 22.67
N HIS A 170 -16.26 -3.48 23.07
CA HIS A 170 -16.95 -4.58 23.76
C HIS A 170 -16.81 -4.58 25.30
N LYS A 171 -16.04 -3.68 25.94
CA LYS A 171 -15.81 -3.79 27.41
C LYS A 171 -16.97 -3.35 28.31
N LEU A 172 -18.04 -2.74 27.77
CA LEU A 172 -19.21 -2.31 28.56
C LEU A 172 -20.37 -3.32 28.53
N GLN A 173 -20.16 -4.50 27.94
CA GLN A 173 -21.22 -5.50 27.74
C GLN A 173 -21.79 -6.03 29.06
N ALA A 174 -21.06 -5.91 30.18
CA ALA A 174 -21.55 -6.28 31.50
C ALA A 174 -22.47 -5.23 32.16
N GLN A 175 -22.59 -4.01 31.61
CA GLN A 175 -23.23 -2.90 32.32
C GLN A 175 -24.34 -2.16 31.52
N TRP A 176 -24.34 -2.21 30.17
CA TRP A 176 -25.32 -1.45 29.36
C TRP A 176 -25.81 -2.10 28.05
N ASP A 177 -25.60 -3.42 27.87
CA ASP A 177 -26.24 -4.28 26.84
C ASP A 177 -26.13 -3.86 25.35
N GLN A 178 -25.44 -2.76 25.01
CA GLN A 178 -25.17 -2.38 23.61
C GLN A 178 -23.70 -2.04 23.35
N PRO A 179 -23.07 -2.63 22.31
CA PRO A 179 -21.71 -2.29 21.92
C PRO A 179 -21.65 -0.86 21.40
N ARG A 180 -20.87 -0.01 22.07
CA ARG A 180 -20.68 1.38 21.61
C ARG A 180 -19.87 1.38 20.32
N VAL A 181 -20.45 1.93 19.26
CA VAL A 181 -19.78 2.17 17.98
C VAL A 181 -19.10 3.54 18.04
N VAL A 182 -17.82 3.59 17.67
CA VAL A 182 -17.04 4.83 17.57
C VAL A 182 -16.51 4.94 16.14
N ALA A 183 -16.98 5.94 15.41
CA ALA A 183 -16.47 6.31 14.10
C ALA A 183 -15.45 7.45 14.25
N ARG A 184 -14.27 7.28 13.64
CA ARG A 184 -13.21 8.30 13.61
C ARG A 184 -12.84 8.60 12.18
N PHE A 185 -13.18 9.79 11.72
CA PHE A 185 -12.80 10.29 10.39
C PHE A 185 -11.35 10.73 10.43
N LEU A 186 -10.57 10.30 9.43
CA LEU A 186 -9.20 10.74 9.24
C LEU A 186 -9.20 12.09 8.52
N PRO A 187 -8.28 13.01 8.87
CA PRO A 187 -8.02 14.17 8.04
C PRO A 187 -7.73 13.74 6.59
N ASP A 188 -8.22 14.51 5.61
CA ASP A 188 -8.17 14.14 4.18
C ASP A 188 -6.77 13.75 3.72
N ARG A 189 -5.74 14.48 4.17
CA ARG A 189 -4.35 14.17 3.85
C ARG A 189 -3.93 12.78 4.32
N LEU A 190 -4.33 12.39 5.53
CA LEU A 190 -4.03 11.05 6.07
C LEU A 190 -4.83 9.97 5.37
N GLY A 191 -6.10 10.24 5.05
CA GLY A 191 -6.92 9.35 4.25
C GLY A 191 -6.28 9.05 2.88
N GLN A 192 -5.77 10.09 2.21
CA GLN A 192 -5.07 9.96 0.93
C GLN A 192 -3.77 9.15 1.05
N LEU A 193 -2.93 9.44 2.05
CA LEU A 193 -1.69 8.68 2.28
C LEU A 193 -1.98 7.19 2.55
N LEU A 194 -3.00 6.90 3.37
CA LEU A 194 -3.41 5.54 3.67
C LEU A 194 -3.92 4.82 2.41
N ALA A 195 -4.79 5.46 1.64
CA ALA A 195 -5.34 4.89 0.42
C ALA A 195 -4.25 4.63 -0.63
N ALA A 196 -3.33 5.59 -0.83
CA ALA A 196 -2.20 5.44 -1.74
C ALA A 196 -1.25 4.31 -1.28
N TYR A 197 -0.97 4.18 0.02
CA TYR A 197 -0.21 3.05 0.55
C TYR A 197 -0.87 1.71 0.24
N LEU A 198 -2.17 1.55 0.52
CA LEU A 198 -2.90 0.32 0.26
C LEU A 198 -2.93 -0.04 -1.23
N LEU A 199 -3.04 0.97 -2.10
CA LEU A 199 -3.19 0.80 -3.54
C LEU A 199 -1.86 0.51 -4.23
N TYR A 200 -0.80 1.24 -3.89
CA TYR A 200 0.46 1.23 -4.65
C TYR A 200 1.59 0.48 -3.95
N VAL A 201 1.78 0.69 -2.64
CA VAL A 201 2.93 0.12 -1.90
C VAL A 201 2.63 -1.29 -1.40
N ARG A 202 1.44 -1.50 -0.81
CA ARG A 202 1.09 -2.77 -0.19
C ARG A 202 1.14 -3.98 -1.13
N PRO A 203 0.72 -3.90 -2.41
CA PRO A 203 0.88 -5.02 -3.33
C PRO A 203 2.35 -5.41 -3.53
N LEU A 204 3.24 -4.42 -3.65
CA LEU A 204 4.68 -4.68 -3.76
C LEU A 204 5.23 -5.28 -2.47
N GLN A 205 4.83 -4.76 -1.30
CA GLN A 205 5.20 -5.33 0.00
C GLN A 205 4.82 -6.81 0.10
N THR A 206 3.62 -7.19 -0.35
CA THR A 206 3.19 -8.60 -0.34
C THR A 206 3.92 -9.50 -1.34
N MET A 207 4.55 -8.93 -2.36
CA MET A 207 5.39 -9.69 -3.30
C MET A 207 6.82 -9.89 -2.78
N LEU A 208 7.27 -9.03 -1.87
CA LEU A 208 8.62 -9.03 -1.31
C LEU A 208 8.74 -9.78 0.03
N ALA A 209 7.61 -10.10 0.65
CA ALA A 209 7.49 -10.87 1.90
C ALA A 209 7.37 -12.37 1.59
#